data_AF-A0A3D5UA49-F1
#
_entry.id   AF-A0A3D5UA49-F1
#
_cell.length_a   1.000
_cell.length_b   1.000
_cell.length_c   1.000
_cell.angle_alpha   90.00
_cell.angle_beta   90.00
_cell.angle_gamma   90.00
#
_symmetry.space_group_name_H-M   'P 1'
#
loop_
_entity.id
_entity.type
_entity.pdbx_description
1 polymer ?
#
loop_
_entity_poly.entity_id
_entity_poly.type
_entity_poly.pdbx_seq_one_letter_code
_entity_poly.pdbx_strand_id
1 'polypeptide(L)'
;AWHIKRRSYYLGKAIRFCGWQNDAPLRLFNRKFGGFNDLPVHEGIRVSQERATCKSLMHHLTYPTVESHLKKMKLYGALAHAPRENMLSAALRATHKFVKM
;
A
#
# COMPACT_ATOMS: atom_id res chain seq x y z
N ALA A 1 -3.80 -10.84 16.29
CA ALA A 1 -3.13 -10.11 15.19
C ALA A 1 -3.10 -8.63 15.53
N TRP A 2 -2.08 -7.88 15.11
CA TRP A 2 -1.82 -6.52 15.59
C TRP A 2 -1.70 -5.51 14.45
N HIS A 3 -2.53 -4.48 14.53
CA HIS A 3 -2.34 -3.21 13.84
C HIS A 3 -1.25 -2.41 14.55
N ILE A 4 -0.29 -1.87 13.81
CA ILE A 4 0.80 -1.09 14.40
C ILE A 4 0.81 0.27 13.72
N LYS A 5 0.56 1.33 14.50
CA LYS A 5 0.67 2.69 14.00
C LYS A 5 2.10 2.94 13.55
N ARG A 6 2.28 3.53 12.38
CA ARG A 6 3.61 3.83 11.86
C ARG A 6 3.84 5.31 11.65
N ARG A 7 5.08 5.74 11.88
CA ARG A 7 5.57 7.04 11.43
C ARG A 7 6.50 6.79 10.26
N SER A 8 6.05 7.18 9.07
CA SER A 8 6.78 6.98 7.83
C SER A 8 7.87 8.03 7.66
N TYR A 9 9.02 7.61 7.14
CA TYR A 9 10.15 8.47 6.80
C TYR A 9 10.48 8.32 5.31
N TYR A 10 10.77 9.46 4.69
CA TYR A 10 11.24 9.55 3.31
C TYR A 10 12.57 10.30 3.29
N LEU A 11 13.62 9.64 2.82
CA LEU A 11 14.98 10.18 2.75
C LEU A 11 15.42 10.79 4.09
N GLY A 12 15.18 10.05 5.18
CA GLY A 12 15.50 10.47 6.56
C GLY A 12 14.54 11.48 7.19
N LYS A 13 13.59 12.05 6.43
CA LYS A 13 12.62 13.04 6.95
C LYS A 13 11.30 12.39 7.32
N ALA A 14 10.77 12.71 8.49
CA ALA A 14 9.46 12.24 8.91
C ALA A 14 8.35 12.87 8.06
N ILE A 15 7.46 12.04 7.55
CA ILE A 15 6.24 12.47 6.89
C ILE A 15 5.21 12.83 7.96
N ARG A 16 4.76 14.09 7.95
CA ARG A 16 3.85 14.64 8.98
C ARG A 16 2.45 14.94 8.44
N PHE A 17 2.35 15.21 7.14
CA PHE A 17 1.14 15.72 6.52
C PHE A 17 0.96 15.08 5.13
N CYS A 18 0.21 13.96 5.04
CA CYS A 18 -0.35 13.42 3.79
C CYS A 18 -1.05 12.06 3.99
N GLY A 19 -2.09 11.91 4.83
CA GLY A 19 -2.73 10.60 5.10
C GLY A 19 -1.85 9.52 5.77
N TRP A 20 -0.56 9.43 5.44
CA TRP A 20 0.45 8.48 5.95
C TRP A 20 0.84 8.72 7.41
N GLN A 21 0.35 9.79 8.04
CA GLN A 21 0.60 10.07 9.45
C GLN A 21 -0.34 9.30 10.39
N ASN A 22 -1.46 8.79 9.88
CA ASN A 22 -2.54 8.20 10.68
C ASN A 22 -2.73 6.69 10.43
N ASP A 23 -1.87 6.06 9.64
CA ASP A 23 -2.08 4.68 9.25
C ASP A 23 -1.55 3.67 10.28
N ALA A 24 -2.32 2.62 10.47
CA ALA A 24 -2.01 1.50 11.36
C ALA A 24 -2.31 0.19 10.63
N PRO A 25 -1.48 -0.21 9.65
CA PRO A 25 -1.70 -1.45 8.92
C PRO A 25 -1.57 -2.66 9.86
N LEU A 26 -2.27 -3.74 9.52
CA LEU A 26 -2.06 -5.04 10.15
C LEU A 26 -0.62 -5.49 9.84
N ARG A 27 0.22 -5.65 10.87
CA ARG A 27 1.66 -5.85 10.68
C ARG A 27 2.22 -7.09 11.34
N LEU A 28 1.63 -7.53 12.44
CA LEU A 28 2.09 -8.72 13.15
C LEU A 28 0.93 -9.70 13.34
N PHE A 29 1.07 -10.90 12.80
CA PHE A 29 0.07 -11.96 12.90
C PHE A 29 0.76 -13.32 12.85
N ASN A 30 0.09 -14.37 13.32
CA ASN A 30 0.61 -15.72 13.22
C ASN A 30 0.31 -16.28 11.82
N ARG A 31 1.36 -16.61 11.06
CA ARG A 31 1.26 -17.14 9.70
C ARG A 31 0.51 -18.47 9.60
N LYS A 32 0.38 -19.24 10.69
CA LYS A 32 -0.48 -20.44 10.74
C LYS A 32 -1.98 -20.10 10.62
N PHE A 33 -2.36 -18.86 10.91
CA PHE A 33 -3.76 -18.40 11.00
C PHE A 33 -4.04 -17.18 10.08
N GLY A 34 -3.19 -16.95 9.09
CA GLY A 34 -3.39 -15.91 8.10
C GLY A 34 -2.24 -15.75 7.12
N GLY A 35 -2.47 -14.96 6.08
CA GLY A 35 -1.55 -14.74 4.98
C GLY A 35 -1.97 -13.57 4.10
N PHE A 36 -1.19 -13.32 3.05
CA PHE A 36 -1.57 -12.38 2.01
C PHE A 36 -2.60 -13.02 1.06
N ASN A 37 -3.41 -12.22 0.39
CA ASN A 37 -4.26 -12.68 -0.69
C ASN A 37 -3.48 -12.79 -2.00
N ASP A 38 -4.05 -13.44 -3.01
CA ASP A 38 -3.38 -13.76 -4.27
C ASP A 38 -3.38 -12.58 -5.27
N LEU A 39 -3.35 -11.34 -4.78
CA LEU A 39 -3.26 -10.17 -5.67
C LEU A 39 -1.79 -9.96 -6.08
N PRO A 40 -1.49 -9.65 -7.36
CA PRO A 40 -0.11 -9.43 -7.80
C PRO A 40 0.50 -8.12 -7.26
N VAL A 41 -0.36 -7.15 -6.90
CA VAL A 41 0.01 -5.87 -6.29
C VAL A 41 -1.09 -5.46 -5.30
N HIS A 42 -0.73 -4.64 -4.32
CA HIS A 42 -1.64 -4.21 -3.24
C HIS A 42 -2.26 -5.37 -2.46
N GLU A 43 -1.48 -6.43 -2.24
CA GLU A 43 -1.87 -7.56 -1.41
C GLU A 43 -2.39 -7.11 -0.04
N GLY A 44 -3.51 -7.69 0.37
CA GLY A 44 -4.13 -7.50 1.67
C GLY A 44 -3.89 -8.71 2.58
N ILE A 45 -3.73 -8.47 3.88
CA ILE A 45 -3.59 -9.55 4.87
C ILE A 45 -4.98 -10.07 5.26
N ARG A 46 -5.18 -11.38 5.13
CA ARG A 46 -6.35 -12.11 5.63
C ARG A 46 -5.93 -12.91 6.87
N VAL A 47 -6.58 -12.64 8.01
CA VAL A 47 -6.36 -13.35 9.28
C VAL A 47 -7.70 -13.69 9.91
N SER A 48 -7.79 -14.88 10.51
CA SER A 48 -8.95 -15.31 11.31
C SER A 48 -8.83 -14.93 12.79
N GLN A 49 -7.64 -14.56 13.25
CA GLN A 49 -7.39 -14.15 14.63
C GLN A 49 -8.04 -12.79 14.94
N GLU A 50 -8.42 -12.59 16.20
CA GLU A 50 -8.81 -11.28 16.71
C GLU A 50 -7.72 -10.22 16.47
N ARG A 51 -8.16 -8.99 16.25
CA ARG A 51 -7.30 -7.86 15.87
C ARG A 51 -7.29 -6.84 16.99
N ALA A 52 -6.11 -6.38 17.37
CA ALA A 52 -5.92 -5.29 18.31
C ALA A 52 -4.92 -4.28 17.74
N THR A 53 -4.93 -3.06 18.27
CA THR A 53 -3.95 -2.03 17.90
C THR A 53 -2.86 -1.95 18.96
N CYS A 54 -1.61 -2.07 18.55
CA CYS A 54 -0.47 -1.88 19.42
C CYS A 54 -0.43 -0.41 19.89
N LYS A 55 -0.16 -0.20 21.18
CA LYS A 55 -0.03 1.15 21.77
C LYS A 55 1.24 1.87 21.28
N SER A 56 2.28 1.12 20.92
CA SER A 56 3.58 1.65 20.50
C SER A 56 3.62 2.02 19.02
N LEU A 57 4.46 3.00 18.70
CA LEU A 57 4.69 3.48 17.35
C LEU A 57 5.85 2.74 16.69
N MET A 58 5.70 2.34 15.42
CA MET A 58 6.79 1.82 14.59
C MET A 58 7.38 2.92 13.69
N HIS A 59 8.70 3.07 13.69
CA HIS A 59 9.39 3.91 12.70
C HIS A 59 9.51 3.16 11.38
N HIS A 60 8.87 3.67 10.33
CA HIS A 60 8.86 3.04 9.01
C HIS A 60 9.77 3.81 8.05
N LEU A 61 10.98 3.31 7.84
CA LEU A 61 11.97 3.87 6.93
C LEU A 61 11.67 3.41 5.49
N THR A 62 10.58 3.91 4.90
CA THR A 62 10.03 3.39 3.63
C THR A 62 11.03 3.52 2.48
N TYR A 63 11.77 4.62 2.44
CA TYR A 63 12.72 4.96 1.38
C TYR A 63 13.95 5.64 2.00
N PRO A 64 14.96 4.88 2.47
CA PRO A 64 16.15 5.46 3.08
C PRO A 64 17.03 6.21 2.08
N THR A 65 17.05 5.77 0.81
CA THR A 65 17.85 6.38 -0.27
C THR A 65 17.01 6.60 -1.53
N VAL A 66 17.46 7.50 -2.41
CA VAL A 66 16.83 7.72 -3.74
C VAL A 66 16.85 6.43 -4.56
N GLU A 67 17.94 5.67 -4.50
CA GLU A 67 18.05 4.38 -5.19
C GLU A 67 16.97 3.38 -4.71
N SER A 68 16.74 3.29 -3.40
CA SER A 68 15.68 2.42 -2.84
C SER A 68 14.29 2.78 -3.37
N HIS A 69 14.04 4.09 -3.55
CA HIS A 69 12.81 4.59 -4.14
C HIS A 69 12.69 4.21 -5.62
N LEU A 70 13.72 4.50 -6.41
CA LEU A 70 13.74 4.18 -7.84
C LEU A 70 13.61 2.68 -8.11
N LYS A 71 14.27 1.83 -7.32
CA LYS A 71 14.16 0.37 -7.43
C LYS A 71 12.72 -0.09 -7.22
N LYS A 72 12.06 0.42 -6.18
CA LYS A 72 10.67 0.07 -5.86
C LYS A 72 9.69 0.58 -6.92
N MET A 73 9.89 1.80 -7.40
CA MET A 73 9.10 2.39 -8.48
C MET A 73 9.18 1.54 -9.76
N LYS A 74 10.39 1.14 -10.18
CA LYS A 74 10.59 0.25 -11.33
C LYS A 74 9.93 -1.12 -11.13
N LEU A 75 10.10 -1.72 -9.94
CA LEU A 75 9.48 -3.02 -9.62
C LEU A 75 7.96 -2.97 -9.74
N TYR A 76 7.30 -2.00 -9.08
CA TYR A 76 5.85 -1.89 -9.18
C TYR A 76 5.38 -1.50 -10.58
N GLY A 77 6.14 -0.68 -11.32
CA GLY A 77 5.86 -0.39 -12.72
C GLY A 77 5.86 -1.65 -13.59
N ALA A 78 6.80 -2.56 -13.36
CA ALA A 78 6.84 -3.85 -14.05
C ALA A 78 5.72 -4.79 -13.59
N LEU A 79 5.40 -4.85 -12.30
CA LEU A 79 4.31 -5.70 -11.79
C LEU A 79 2.92 -5.23 -12.20
N ALA A 80 2.76 -3.95 -12.51
CA ALA A 80 1.50 -3.35 -12.94
C ALA A 80 1.12 -3.70 -14.40
N HIS A 81 1.62 -4.81 -14.97
CA HIS A 81 1.21 -5.34 -16.27
C HIS A 81 -0.31 -5.63 -16.29
N ALA A 82 -1.09 -4.57 -16.52
CA ALA A 82 -2.50 -4.66 -16.84
C ALA A 82 -2.62 -4.91 -18.36
N PRO A 83 -3.58 -5.74 -18.81
CA PRO A 83 -3.92 -5.78 -20.22
C PRO A 83 -4.25 -4.35 -20.68
N ARG A 84 -3.70 -3.94 -21.83
CA ARG A 84 -4.03 -2.65 -22.43
C ARG A 84 -5.54 -2.60 -22.66
N GLU A 85 -6.23 -1.70 -21.98
CA GLU A 85 -7.64 -1.44 -22.28
C GLU A 85 -7.76 -0.94 -23.72
N ASN A 86 -8.84 -1.33 -24.40
CA ASN A 86 -9.06 -0.85 -25.75
C ASN A 86 -9.37 0.66 -25.71
N MET A 87 -9.00 1.38 -26.78
CA MET A 87 -9.10 2.84 -26.81
C MET A 87 -10.56 3.33 -26.71
N LEU A 88 -11.52 2.52 -27.17
CA LEU A 88 -12.96 2.80 -27.06
C LEU A 88 -13.45 2.74 -25.60
N SER A 89 -13.06 1.70 -24.84
CA SER A 89 -13.46 1.53 -23.44
C SER A 89 -12.81 2.58 -22.56
N ALA A 90 -11.57 2.98 -22.88
CA ALA A 90 -10.89 4.09 -22.23
C ALA A 90 -11.65 5.41 -22.46
N ALA A 91 -12.03 5.71 -23.71
CA ALA A 91 -12.79 6.92 -24.04
C ALA A 91 -14.17 6.95 -23.38
N LEU A 92 -14.91 5.84 -23.42
CA LEU A 92 -16.25 5.72 -22.83
C LEU A 92 -16.24 5.91 -21.30
N ARG A 93 -15.22 5.36 -20.62
CA ARG A 93 -15.04 5.58 -19.18
C ARG A 93 -14.65 7.02 -18.87
N ALA A 94 -13.77 7.62 -19.67
CA ALA A 94 -13.36 9.00 -19.49
C ALA A 94 -14.55 9.95 -19.61
N THR A 95 -15.37 9.81 -20.66
CA THR A 95 -16.58 10.62 -20.86
C THR A 95 -17.61 10.39 -19.77
N HIS A 96 -17.91 9.13 -19.40
CA HIS A 96 -18.82 8.84 -18.30
C HIS A 96 -18.35 9.46 -16.97
N LYS A 97 -17.06 9.40 -16.67
CA LYS A 97 -16.51 9.96 -15.42
C LYS A 97 -16.54 11.49 -15.42
N PHE A 98 -16.32 12.12 -16.58
CA PHE A 98 -16.43 13.57 -16.75
C PHE A 98 -17.88 14.07 -16.59
N VAL A 99 -18.86 13.34 -17.13
CA VAL A 99 -20.29 13.69 -17.03
C VAL A 99 -20.88 13.40 -15.65
N LYS A 100 -20.32 12.42 -14.93
CA LYS A 100 -20.76 12.04 -13.57
C LYS A 100 -20.10 12.89 -12.47
N MET A 101 -19.03 13.62 -12.78
CA MET A 101 -18.46 14.65 -11.89
C MET A 101 -19.32 15.91 -11.90
#